data_AF-A0AAN9UX39-F1
#
_entry.id   AF-A0AAN9UX39-F1
#
_cell.length_a   1.000
_cell.length_b   1.000
_cell.length_c   1.000
_cell.angle_alpha   90.00
_cell.angle_beta   90.00
_cell.angle_gamma   90.00
#
_symmetry.space_group_name_H-M   'P 1'
#
loop_
_entity.id
_entity.type
_entity.pdbx_description
1 polymer ?
#
loop_
_entity_poly.entity_id
_entity_poly.type
_entity_poly.pdbx_seq_one_letter_code
_entity_poly.pdbx_strand_id
1 'polypeptide(L)'
;MHSRDRKQKITDQIAQLKYKEPNSPKIVVLEQELVRAEAESLVAEAQLSNITREKIKAAYSYQFDALREHCEKVAIIAGYGKHLLELIDDTPVTPGETRAAYDGYEASKAIIQDCEDALTTWVTEKAAVSSSLSTRARTLSTRRRNNIKARSEGLDLSGQDAPLNDRDSWVAAGDHRTHQDYNDEEDDDEQTHSIIDSDGGLNGEHRGREREVAA
;
A
#
# COMPACT_ATOMS: atom_id res chain seq x y z
N MET A 1 -10.65 15.59 15.83
CA MET A 1 -11.58 15.44 16.96
C MET A 1 -12.34 16.75 17.21
N HIS A 2 -11.65 17.82 17.64
CA HIS A 2 -12.28 19.13 17.94
C HIS A 2 -13.21 19.73 16.86
N SER A 3 -12.87 19.62 15.57
CA SER A 3 -13.73 20.13 14.48
C SER A 3 -15.02 19.32 14.31
N ARG A 4 -14.95 17.99 14.42
CA ARG A 4 -16.11 17.09 14.34
C ARG A 4 -17.04 17.27 15.54
N ASP A 5 -16.47 17.43 16.73
CA ASP A 5 -17.24 17.69 17.96
C ASP A 5 -17.95 19.06 17.93
N ARG A 6 -17.29 20.08 17.36
CA ARG A 6 -17.88 21.41 17.19
C ARG A 6 -19.05 21.38 16.20
N LYS A 7 -18.91 20.67 15.08
CA LYS A 7 -20.00 20.45 14.11
C LYS A 7 -21.21 19.80 14.78
N GLN A 8 -20.99 18.70 15.51
CA GLN A 8 -22.08 17.98 16.18
C GLN A 8 -22.85 18.89 17.16
N LYS A 9 -22.13 19.67 17.97
CA LYS A 9 -22.76 20.60 18.92
C LYS A 9 -23.64 21.66 18.25
N ILE A 10 -23.21 22.21 17.11
CA ILE A 10 -23.99 23.22 16.37
C ILE A 10 -25.25 22.57 15.77
N THR A 11 -25.13 21.37 15.20
CA THR A 11 -26.27 20.61 14.67
C THR A 11 -27.31 20.31 15.76
N ASP A 12 -26.87 19.88 16.94
CA ASP A 12 -27.75 19.57 18.06
C ASP A 12 -28.47 20.84 18.58
N GLN A 13 -27.77 21.97 18.62
CA GLN A 13 -28.36 23.28 18.99
C GLN A 13 -29.40 23.76 17.98
N ILE A 14 -29.15 23.56 16.68
CA ILE A 14 -30.12 23.87 15.62
C ILE A 14 -31.36 22.99 15.77
N ALA A 15 -31.20 21.67 15.96
CA ALA A 15 -32.32 20.75 16.14
C ALA A 15 -33.17 21.14 17.36
N GLN A 16 -32.52 21.49 18.48
CA GLN A 16 -33.21 21.92 19.69
C GLN A 16 -33.99 23.23 19.50
N LEU A 17 -33.39 24.23 18.83
CA LEU A 17 -34.04 25.52 18.57
C LEU A 17 -35.16 25.39 17.54
N LYS A 18 -35.01 24.56 16.50
CA LYS A 18 -36.09 24.26 15.54
C LYS A 18 -37.30 23.60 16.20
N TYR A 19 -37.08 22.76 17.22
CA TYR A 19 -38.17 22.12 17.96
C TYR A 19 -38.85 23.06 18.97
N LYS A 20 -38.10 23.86 19.72
CA LYS A 20 -38.64 24.71 20.80
C LYS A 20 -39.09 26.10 20.35
N GLU A 21 -38.35 26.74 19.45
CA GLU A 21 -38.52 28.15 19.04
C GLU A 21 -38.26 28.32 17.53
N PRO A 22 -39.15 27.81 16.65
CA PRO A 22 -38.90 27.73 15.21
C PRO A 22 -38.76 29.09 14.51
N ASN A 23 -39.27 30.17 15.11
CA ASN A 23 -39.19 31.53 14.55
C ASN A 23 -37.98 32.32 15.08
N SER A 24 -37.06 31.67 15.80
CA SER A 24 -35.90 32.34 16.38
C SER A 24 -34.89 32.74 15.30
N PRO A 25 -34.48 34.02 15.20
CA PRO A 25 -33.48 34.47 14.23
C PRO A 25 -32.08 33.86 14.48
N LYS A 26 -31.86 33.27 15.67
CA LYS A 26 -30.63 32.53 16.00
C LYS A 26 -30.43 31.27 15.16
N ILE A 27 -31.51 30.69 14.61
CA ILE A 27 -31.43 29.50 13.76
C ILE A 27 -30.61 29.81 12.50
N VAL A 28 -30.86 30.95 11.85
CA VAL A 28 -30.15 31.35 10.62
C VAL A 28 -28.66 31.59 10.89
N VAL A 29 -28.32 32.17 12.05
CA VAL A 29 -26.92 32.38 12.46
C VAL A 29 -26.22 31.03 12.68
N LEU A 30 -26.86 30.11 13.41
CA LEU A 30 -26.29 28.78 13.65
C LEU A 30 -26.16 27.95 12.38
N GLU A 31 -27.10 28.06 11.43
CA GLU A 31 -27.00 27.42 10.12
C GLU A 31 -25.79 27.95 9.34
N GLN A 32 -25.56 29.26 9.35
CA GLN A 32 -24.37 29.85 8.72
C GLN A 32 -23.07 29.40 9.42
N GLU A 33 -23.08 29.32 10.76
CA GLU A 33 -21.94 28.80 11.53
C GLU A 33 -21.69 27.32 11.25
N LEU A 34 -22.74 26.52 11.02
CA LEU A 34 -22.64 25.12 10.64
C LEU A 34 -21.94 24.98 9.28
N VAL A 35 -22.39 25.73 8.27
CA VAL A 35 -21.76 25.71 6.92
C VAL A 35 -20.27 26.06 7.02
N ARG A 36 -19.92 27.06 7.83
CA ARG A 36 -18.51 27.41 8.07
C ARG A 36 -17.76 26.26 8.76
N ALA A 37 -18.32 25.66 9.80
CA ALA A 37 -17.71 24.55 10.51
C ALA A 37 -17.54 23.31 9.60
N GLU A 38 -18.44 23.08 8.65
CA GLU A 38 -18.33 22.02 7.65
C GLU A 38 -17.18 22.27 6.68
N ALA A 39 -17.04 23.49 6.16
CA ALA A 39 -15.91 23.85 5.31
C ALA A 39 -14.56 23.68 6.04
N GLU A 40 -14.47 24.16 7.29
CA GLU A 40 -13.29 23.96 8.15
C GLU A 40 -12.99 22.47 8.37
N SER A 41 -14.02 21.64 8.57
CA SER A 41 -13.87 20.19 8.73
C SER A 41 -13.36 19.52 7.45
N LEU A 42 -13.86 19.90 6.27
CA LEU A 42 -13.40 19.34 4.99
C LEU A 42 -11.93 19.66 4.72
N VAL A 43 -11.50 20.90 5.01
CA VAL A 43 -10.09 21.30 4.89
C VAL A 43 -9.21 20.48 5.84
N ALA A 44 -9.63 20.34 7.10
CA ALA A 44 -8.88 19.57 8.09
C ALA A 44 -8.75 18.09 7.69
N GLU A 45 -9.79 17.48 7.14
CA GLU A 45 -9.76 16.09 6.66
C GLU A 45 -8.85 15.90 5.44
N ALA A 46 -8.90 16.83 4.48
CA ALA A 46 -8.00 16.81 3.34
C ALA A 46 -6.52 16.97 3.76
N GLN A 47 -6.23 17.90 4.67
CA GLN A 47 -4.89 18.09 5.22
C GLN A 47 -4.40 16.86 5.96
N LEU A 48 -5.24 16.26 6.81
CA LEU A 48 -4.90 15.03 7.52
C LEU A 48 -4.60 13.89 6.53
N SER A 49 -5.42 13.73 5.49
CA SER A 49 -5.21 12.70 4.45
C SER A 49 -3.88 12.89 3.72
N ASN A 50 -3.56 14.13 3.32
CA ASN A 50 -2.31 14.47 2.64
C ASN A 50 -1.09 14.20 3.51
N ILE A 51 -1.09 14.70 4.75
CA ILE A 51 0.00 14.50 5.71
C ILE A 51 0.17 13.01 6.01
N THR A 52 -0.92 12.30 6.26
CA THR A 52 -0.86 10.87 6.59
C THR A 52 -0.24 10.08 5.44
N ARG A 53 -0.62 10.37 4.19
CA ARG A 53 -0.05 9.70 3.01
C ARG A 53 1.45 10.00 2.85
N GLU A 54 1.85 11.26 3.03
CA GLU A 54 3.24 11.68 2.98
C GLU A 54 4.07 10.98 4.06
N LYS A 55 3.61 11.04 5.32
CA LYS A 55 4.34 10.49 6.48
C LYS A 55 4.39 8.98 6.47
N ILE A 56 3.31 8.29 6.10
CA ILE A 56 3.33 6.82 5.96
C ILE A 56 4.35 6.41 4.90
N LYS A 57 4.33 7.06 3.73
CA LYS A 57 5.28 6.73 2.66
C LYS A 57 6.72 6.96 3.12
N ALA A 58 7.02 8.10 3.74
CA ALA A 58 8.36 8.42 4.22
C ALA A 58 8.82 7.46 5.33
N ALA A 59 7.97 7.20 6.32
CA ALA A 59 8.29 6.33 7.46
C ALA A 59 8.62 4.90 7.01
N TYR A 60 7.78 4.30 6.17
CA TYR A 60 8.03 2.94 5.70
C TYR A 60 9.18 2.86 4.69
N SER A 61 9.40 3.90 3.87
CA SER A 61 10.60 3.94 3.01
C SER A 61 11.86 3.87 3.87
N TYR A 62 11.97 4.75 4.87
CA TYR A 62 13.09 4.74 5.81
C TYR A 62 13.22 3.42 6.56
N GLN A 63 12.12 2.85 7.05
CA GLN A 63 12.12 1.58 7.76
C GLN A 63 12.61 0.42 6.88
N PHE A 64 12.15 0.34 5.63
CA PHE A 64 12.57 -0.75 4.74
C PHE A 64 14.04 -0.60 4.29
N ASP A 65 14.51 0.63 4.09
CA ASP A 65 15.93 0.88 3.78
C ASP A 65 16.83 0.48 4.96
N ALA A 66 16.47 0.89 6.19
CA ALA A 66 17.19 0.53 7.41
C ALA A 66 17.14 -0.98 7.70
N LEU A 67 15.98 -1.62 7.48
CA LEU A 67 15.83 -3.06 7.68
C LEU A 67 16.71 -3.85 6.70
N ARG A 68 16.75 -3.41 5.43
CA ARG A 68 17.62 -4.02 4.42
C ARG A 68 19.08 -3.91 4.81
N GLU A 69 19.55 -2.72 5.19
CA GLU A 69 20.92 -2.54 5.69
C GLU A 69 21.23 -3.48 6.86
N HIS A 70 20.33 -3.54 7.84
CA HIS A 70 20.50 -4.41 9.00
C HIS A 70 20.63 -5.89 8.61
N CYS A 71 19.71 -6.40 7.80
CA CYS A 71 19.72 -7.80 7.38
C CYS A 71 20.97 -8.16 6.56
N GLU A 72 21.44 -7.26 5.70
CA GLU A 72 22.65 -7.48 4.91
C GLU A 72 23.91 -7.51 5.79
N LYS A 73 24.02 -6.58 6.75
CA LYS A 73 25.12 -6.60 7.73
C LYS A 73 25.09 -7.86 8.60
N VAL A 74 23.91 -8.32 8.99
CA VAL A 74 23.75 -9.60 9.70
C VAL A 74 24.19 -10.77 8.82
N ALA A 75 23.88 -10.76 7.52
CA ALA A 75 24.32 -11.78 6.58
C ALA A 75 25.86 -11.82 6.43
N ILE A 76 26.51 -10.65 6.39
CA ILE A 76 27.97 -10.53 6.40
C ILE A 76 28.55 -11.18 7.67
N ILE A 77 28.03 -10.81 8.85
CA ILE A 77 28.48 -11.36 10.13
C ILE A 77 28.28 -12.88 10.18
N ALA A 78 27.14 -13.38 9.69
CA ALA A 78 26.87 -14.82 9.64
C ALA A 78 27.87 -15.57 8.75
N GLY A 79 28.27 -14.98 7.61
CA GLY A 79 29.30 -15.53 6.72
C GLY A 79 30.66 -15.66 7.42
N TYR A 80 31.14 -14.59 8.03
CA TYR A 80 32.42 -14.62 8.77
C TYR A 80 32.35 -15.49 10.03
N GLY A 81 31.20 -15.54 10.70
CA GLY A 81 30.96 -16.45 11.82
C GLY A 81 31.13 -17.92 11.42
N LYS A 82 30.72 -18.30 10.20
CA LYS A 82 30.98 -19.64 9.67
C LYS A 82 32.47 -19.88 9.42
N HIS A 83 33.22 -18.90 8.89
CA HIS A 83 34.67 -19.02 8.72
C HIS A 83 35.42 -19.20 10.04
N LEU A 84 34.95 -18.60 11.14
CA LEU A 84 35.52 -18.85 12.47
C LEU A 84 35.36 -20.32 12.90
N LEU A 85 34.27 -20.98 12.50
CA LEU A 85 34.08 -22.40 12.82
C LEU A 85 35.05 -23.31 12.06
N GLU A 86 35.57 -22.88 10.91
CA GLU A 86 36.58 -23.64 10.13
C GLU A 86 37.92 -23.76 10.88
N LEU A 87 38.16 -22.93 11.90
CA LEU A 87 39.33 -23.02 12.78
C LEU A 87 39.19 -24.08 13.88
N ILE A 88 37.99 -24.63 14.08
CA ILE A 88 37.74 -25.65 15.09
C ILE A 88 38.01 -27.03 14.47
N ASP A 89 39.03 -27.71 15.00
CA ASP A 89 39.32 -29.09 14.65
C ASP A 89 38.29 -30.04 15.30
N ASP A 90 37.46 -30.68 14.47
CA ASP A 90 36.44 -31.64 14.87
C ASP A 90 36.94 -33.10 14.83
N THR A 91 38.23 -33.33 14.56
CA THR A 91 38.77 -34.69 14.56
C THR A 91 38.69 -35.34 15.95
N PRO A 92 38.20 -36.60 16.01
CA PRO A 92 38.12 -37.34 17.26
C PRO A 92 39.52 -37.69 17.76
N VAL A 93 39.74 -37.58 19.07
CA VAL A 93 41.03 -37.91 19.70
C VAL A 93 40.96 -39.31 20.31
N THR A 94 42.01 -40.10 20.08
CA THR A 94 42.14 -41.45 20.63
C THR A 94 42.23 -41.40 22.16
N PRO A 95 41.57 -42.31 22.90
CA PRO A 95 41.72 -42.36 24.35
C PRO A 95 43.19 -42.51 24.77
N GLY A 96 43.68 -41.58 25.59
CA GLY A 96 45.08 -41.53 26.04
C GLY A 96 45.99 -40.58 25.23
N GLU A 97 45.52 -40.06 24.09
CA GLU A 97 46.23 -39.06 23.29
C GLU A 97 45.76 -37.64 23.65
N THR A 98 46.65 -36.65 23.52
CA THR A 98 46.32 -35.24 23.72
C THR A 98 46.02 -34.55 22.40
N ARG A 99 45.01 -33.68 22.38
CA ARG A 99 44.72 -32.84 21.21
C ARG A 99 45.92 -31.92 20.91
N ALA A 100 46.14 -31.62 19.63
CA ALA A 100 47.14 -30.65 19.20
C ALA A 100 46.88 -29.27 19.83
N ALA A 101 47.94 -28.49 20.01
CA ALA A 101 47.81 -27.12 20.48
C ALA A 101 47.10 -26.27 19.41
N TYR A 102 46.17 -25.44 19.83
CA TYR A 102 45.46 -24.52 18.94
C TYR A 102 46.37 -23.34 18.54
N ASP A 103 46.54 -23.10 17.25
CA ASP A 103 47.35 -22.01 16.68
C ASP A 103 46.56 -21.02 15.81
N GLY A 104 45.23 -21.19 15.68
CA GLY A 104 44.35 -20.34 14.87
C GLY A 104 44.11 -18.91 15.40
N TYR A 105 44.94 -18.39 16.32
CA TYR A 105 44.78 -17.05 16.90
C TYR A 105 44.99 -15.91 15.89
N GLU A 106 45.98 -16.05 15.01
CA GLU A 106 46.25 -15.06 13.98
C GLU A 106 45.15 -15.07 12.90
N ALA A 107 44.74 -16.27 12.49
CA ALA A 107 43.66 -16.47 11.54
C ALA A 107 42.31 -15.92 12.05
N SER A 108 41.95 -16.20 13.31
CA SER A 108 40.70 -15.67 13.89
C SER A 108 40.70 -14.15 13.98
N LYS A 109 41.85 -13.54 14.31
CA LYS A 109 42.01 -12.08 14.32
C LYS A 109 41.85 -11.48 12.92
N ALA A 110 42.43 -12.11 11.89
CA ALA A 110 42.29 -11.67 10.51
C ALA A 110 40.82 -11.73 10.05
N ILE A 111 40.10 -12.81 10.35
CA ILE A 111 38.67 -12.97 10.02
C ILE A 111 37.82 -11.86 10.66
N ILE A 112 38.13 -11.47 11.91
CA ILE A 112 37.44 -10.38 12.59
C ILE A 112 37.72 -9.03 11.90
N GLN A 113 38.98 -8.77 11.53
CA GLN A 113 39.35 -7.54 10.82
C GLN A 113 38.66 -7.46 9.46
N ASP A 114 38.64 -8.55 8.69
CA ASP A 114 37.97 -8.61 7.40
C ASP A 114 36.45 -8.36 7.54
N CYS A 115 35.84 -8.87 8.61
CA CYS A 115 34.44 -8.59 8.92
C CYS A 115 34.19 -7.11 9.23
N GLU A 116 35.05 -6.48 10.02
CA GLU A 116 34.97 -5.05 10.32
C GLU A 116 35.13 -4.20 9.05
N ASP A 117 36.11 -4.52 8.21
CA ASP A 117 36.36 -3.83 6.94
C ASP A 117 35.18 -4.00 5.97
N ALA A 118 34.58 -5.20 5.93
CA ALA A 118 33.38 -5.46 5.14
C ALA A 118 32.15 -4.68 5.64
N LEU A 119 31.96 -4.57 6.96
CA LEU A 119 30.86 -3.81 7.57
C LEU A 119 31.00 -2.30 7.38
N THR A 120 32.23 -1.78 7.44
CA THR A 120 32.52 -0.34 7.26
C THR A 120 32.46 0.08 5.79
N THR A 121 32.81 -0.82 4.86
CA THR A 121 32.79 -0.57 3.41
C THR A 121 31.43 -0.90 2.76
N TRP A 122 30.47 -1.46 3.52
CA TRP A 122 29.15 -1.80 2.99
C TRP A 122 28.41 -0.56 2.46
N VAL A 123 27.84 -0.69 1.27
CA VAL A 123 27.00 0.34 0.62
C VAL A 123 25.79 -0.31 -0.03
N THR A 124 24.67 0.40 -0.04
CA THR A 124 23.39 -0.07 -0.58
C THR A 124 23.44 -0.49 -2.06
N GLU A 125 24.32 0.10 -2.86
CA GLU A 125 24.47 -0.24 -4.30
C GLU A 125 25.11 -1.62 -4.53
N LYS A 126 25.92 -2.11 -3.58
CA LYS A 126 26.59 -3.42 -3.67
C LYS A 126 25.76 -4.55 -3.05
N ALA A 127 24.53 -4.27 -2.67
CA ALA A 127 23.63 -5.22 -2.07
C ALA A 127 23.36 -6.42 -2.98
N ALA A 128 23.54 -7.63 -2.43
CA ALA A 128 23.27 -8.87 -3.15
C ALA A 128 21.77 -9.13 -3.39
N VAL A 129 20.89 -8.58 -2.54
CA VAL A 129 19.44 -8.79 -2.63
C VAL A 129 18.79 -7.61 -3.36
N SER A 130 18.42 -7.83 -4.62
CA SER A 130 17.60 -6.89 -5.39
C SER A 130 16.16 -7.42 -5.52
N SER A 131 15.18 -6.57 -5.23
CA SER A 131 13.76 -6.93 -5.39
C SER A 131 13.36 -6.76 -6.87
N SER A 132 13.26 -7.88 -7.59
CA SER A 132 12.74 -7.88 -8.96
C SER A 132 11.22 -7.97 -8.94
N LEU A 133 10.55 -6.92 -9.43
CA LEU A 133 9.11 -6.95 -9.65
C LEU A 133 8.78 -7.76 -10.92
N SER A 134 7.76 -8.62 -10.83
CA SER A 134 7.20 -9.29 -12.01
C SER A 134 6.83 -8.27 -13.10
N THR A 135 6.95 -8.65 -14.37
CA THR A 135 6.60 -7.81 -15.53
C THR A 135 5.21 -7.20 -15.38
N ARG A 136 4.21 -7.98 -14.93
CA ARG A 136 2.85 -7.47 -14.67
C ARG A 136 2.83 -6.36 -13.62
N ALA A 137 3.55 -6.55 -12.51
CA ALA A 137 3.63 -5.57 -11.44
C ALA A 137 4.37 -4.28 -11.88
N ARG A 138 5.42 -4.41 -12.70
CA ARG A 138 6.14 -3.26 -13.28
C ARG A 138 5.26 -2.43 -14.20
N THR A 139 4.49 -3.09 -15.08
CA THR A 139 3.56 -2.40 -16.01
C THR A 139 2.47 -1.68 -15.23
N LEU A 140 1.84 -2.34 -14.26
CA LEU A 140 0.81 -1.73 -13.41
C LEU A 140 1.35 -0.55 -12.59
N SER A 141 2.53 -0.70 -11.98
CA SER A 141 3.17 0.37 -11.21
C SER A 141 3.52 1.58 -12.08
N THR A 142 4.01 1.34 -13.30
CA THR A 142 4.34 2.40 -14.24
C THR A 142 3.09 3.12 -14.74
N ARG A 143 2.03 2.39 -15.10
CA ARG A 143 0.73 2.96 -15.46
C ARG A 143 0.15 3.81 -14.32
N ARG A 144 0.20 3.31 -13.08
CA ARG A 144 -0.26 4.05 -11.90
C ARG A 144 0.55 5.32 -11.66
N ARG A 145 1.89 5.27 -11.77
CA ARG A 145 2.74 6.46 -11.64
C ARG A 145 2.44 7.51 -12.70
N ASN A 146 2.25 7.08 -13.95
CA ASN A 146 1.91 8.00 -15.03
C ASN A 146 0.54 8.66 -14.82
N ASN A 147 -0.47 7.90 -14.37
CA ASN A 147 -1.78 8.45 -14.03
C ASN A 147 -1.70 9.46 -12.87
N ILE A 148 -0.88 9.18 -11.84
CA ILE A 148 -0.67 10.12 -10.72
C ILE A 148 -0.01 11.42 -11.23
N LYS A 149 0.99 11.33 -12.12
CA LYS A 149 1.64 12.51 -12.71
C LYS A 149 0.67 13.33 -13.57
N ALA A 150 -0.09 12.69 -14.44
CA ALA A 150 -1.10 13.35 -15.27
C ALA A 150 -2.16 14.08 -14.42
N ARG A 151 -2.55 13.50 -13.28
CA ARG A 151 -3.44 14.18 -12.32
C ARG A 151 -2.79 15.35 -11.60
N SER A 152 -1.46 15.36 -11.43
CA SER A 152 -0.75 16.48 -10.79
C SER A 152 -0.49 17.66 -11.74
N GLU A 153 -0.42 17.41 -13.04
CA GLU A 153 -0.17 18.45 -14.06
C GLU A 153 -1.43 19.24 -14.45
N GLY A 154 -2.58 18.93 -13.84
CA GLY A 154 -3.86 19.60 -14.10
C GLY A 154 -4.58 19.02 -15.31
N LEU A 155 -5.90 18.85 -15.21
CA LEU A 155 -6.73 18.60 -16.40
C LEU A 155 -6.69 19.88 -17.23
N ASP A 156 -5.92 19.87 -18.32
CA ASP A 156 -5.96 20.93 -19.32
C ASP A 156 -7.30 20.85 -20.08
N LEU A 157 -8.24 21.71 -19.66
CA LEU A 157 -9.56 21.86 -20.30
C LEU A 157 -9.52 22.85 -21.47
N SER A 158 -8.35 23.38 -21.85
CA SER A 158 -8.23 24.37 -22.94
C SER A 158 -8.58 23.80 -24.33
N GLY A 159 -8.69 22.47 -24.46
CA GLY A 159 -9.13 21.79 -25.68
C GLY A 159 -10.64 21.54 -25.79
N GLN A 160 -11.45 21.88 -24.77
CA GLN A 160 -12.88 21.54 -24.76
C GLN A 160 -13.71 22.41 -25.73
N ASP A 161 -13.23 23.61 -26.06
CA ASP A 161 -13.82 24.52 -27.04
C ASP A 161 -13.06 24.51 -28.38
N ALA A 162 -12.37 23.42 -28.72
CA ALA A 162 -11.85 23.26 -30.07
C ALA A 162 -13.06 23.21 -31.03
N PRO A 163 -13.21 24.15 -31.99
CA PRO A 163 -14.29 24.08 -32.95
C PRO A 163 -14.14 22.74 -33.68
N LEU A 164 -15.21 21.94 -33.68
CA LEU A 164 -15.35 20.79 -34.56
C LEU A 164 -14.94 21.27 -35.95
N ASN A 165 -13.76 20.85 -36.40
CA ASN A 165 -13.29 21.18 -37.73
C ASN A 165 -14.18 20.38 -38.68
N ASP A 166 -15.29 21.00 -39.05
CA ASP A 166 -16.19 20.54 -40.09
C ASP A 166 -15.36 20.38 -41.35
N ARG A 167 -14.99 19.14 -41.67
CA ARG A 167 -14.94 18.80 -43.08
C ARG A 167 -15.08 17.36 -43.55
N ASP A 168 -15.02 16.31 -42.74
CA ASP A 168 -15.16 14.95 -43.34
C ASP A 168 -15.73 13.82 -42.44
N SER A 169 -16.39 14.12 -41.31
CA SER A 169 -16.92 13.06 -40.41
C SER A 169 -18.42 12.78 -40.53
N TRP A 170 -19.10 13.29 -41.57
CA TRP A 170 -20.48 12.93 -41.89
C TRP A 170 -20.51 11.99 -43.09
N VAL A 171 -20.75 10.70 -42.82
CA VAL A 171 -21.00 9.69 -43.86
C VAL A 171 -22.52 9.51 -43.99
N ALA A 172 -23.06 9.63 -45.20
CA ALA A 172 -24.48 9.38 -45.45
C ALA A 172 -24.83 7.92 -45.15
N ALA A 173 -26.00 7.66 -44.59
CA ALA A 173 -26.43 6.32 -44.14
C ALA A 173 -26.40 5.22 -45.23
N GLY A 174 -26.23 5.56 -46.50
CA GLY A 174 -26.06 4.62 -47.61
C GLY A 174 -24.65 4.04 -47.77
N ASP A 175 -23.61 4.69 -47.23
CA ASP A 175 -22.21 4.33 -47.49
C ASP A 175 -21.57 3.45 -46.40
N HIS A 176 -22.35 3.01 -45.40
CA HIS A 176 -21.86 2.18 -44.30
C HIS A 176 -21.76 0.66 -44.63
N ARG A 177 -21.78 0.26 -45.91
CA ARG A 177 -21.91 -1.16 -46.31
C ARG A 177 -20.69 -1.83 -46.95
N THR A 178 -19.55 -1.17 -47.07
CA THR A 178 -18.38 -1.79 -47.74
C THR A 178 -17.06 -1.54 -47.02
N HIS A 179 -16.96 -1.95 -45.77
CA HIS A 179 -15.66 -2.42 -45.25
C HIS A 179 -15.88 -3.36 -44.06
N GLN A 180 -16.24 -4.60 -44.38
CA GLN A 180 -16.22 -5.73 -43.46
C GLN A 180 -15.02 -6.59 -43.86
N ASP A 181 -13.93 -6.52 -43.10
CA ASP A 181 -13.00 -7.65 -42.97
C ASP A 181 -12.21 -7.52 -41.65
N TYR A 182 -11.92 -8.67 -41.05
CA TYR A 182 -11.88 -8.92 -39.61
C TYR A 182 -10.53 -8.64 -38.94
N ASN A 183 -10.57 -8.24 -37.66
CA ASN A 183 -9.78 -8.95 -36.63
C ASN A 183 -10.47 -8.76 -35.26
N ASP A 184 -11.23 -9.78 -34.87
CA ASP A 184 -11.96 -9.93 -33.62
C ASP A 184 -11.30 -11.08 -32.86
N GLU A 185 -10.61 -10.78 -31.76
CA GLU A 185 -10.33 -11.72 -30.67
C GLU A 185 -10.50 -10.96 -29.34
N GLU A 186 -11.76 -10.91 -28.92
CA GLU A 186 -12.28 -11.13 -27.55
C GLU A 186 -11.72 -10.26 -26.41
N ASP A 187 -12.32 -9.07 -26.23
CA ASP A 187 -12.51 -8.44 -24.91
C ASP A 187 -13.92 -8.79 -24.42
N ASP A 188 -14.06 -9.89 -23.68
CA ASP A 188 -15.27 -10.22 -22.92
C ASP A 188 -14.94 -10.18 -21.42
N ASP A 189 -15.51 -9.20 -20.72
CA ASP A 189 -16.17 -9.37 -19.42
C ASP A 189 -16.43 -7.99 -18.78
N GLU A 190 -17.38 -7.25 -19.36
CA GLU A 190 -18.25 -6.38 -18.57
C GLU A 190 -19.43 -7.21 -18.06
N GLN A 191 -19.47 -7.47 -16.75
CA GLN A 191 -20.75 -7.72 -16.09
C GLN A 191 -20.87 -6.82 -14.86
N THR A 192 -21.46 -5.67 -15.12
CA THR A 192 -22.13 -4.84 -14.11
C THR A 192 -23.26 -5.63 -13.47
N HIS A 193 -23.22 -5.86 -12.16
CA HIS A 193 -24.43 -6.06 -11.38
C HIS A 193 -24.32 -5.36 -10.03
N SER A 194 -24.93 -4.18 -9.96
CA SER A 194 -25.36 -3.54 -8.73
C SER A 194 -26.53 -4.34 -8.14
N ILE A 195 -26.46 -4.71 -6.86
CA ILE A 195 -27.65 -4.81 -5.99
C ILE A 195 -27.20 -4.59 -4.53
N ILE A 196 -27.75 -3.52 -3.98
CA ILE A 196 -27.91 -3.24 -2.55
C ILE A 196 -29.21 -3.92 -2.11
N ASP A 197 -29.15 -4.63 -0.99
CA ASP A 197 -30.12 -4.75 0.13
C ASP A 197 -29.97 -6.14 0.76
N SER A 198 -29.47 -6.24 2.00
CA SER A 198 -30.14 -5.95 3.26
C SER A 198 -31.05 -7.10 3.72
N ASP A 199 -30.66 -7.65 4.87
CA ASP A 199 -31.45 -8.32 5.90
C ASP A 199 -31.76 -9.83 5.78
N GLY A 200 -31.70 -10.50 6.94
CA GLY A 200 -32.53 -11.67 7.24
C GLY A 200 -31.85 -13.03 7.45
N GLY A 201 -31.64 -13.40 8.72
CA GLY A 201 -31.83 -14.78 9.25
C GLY A 201 -30.62 -15.74 9.16
N LEU A 202 -29.95 -16.07 10.26
CA LEU A 202 -30.31 -17.08 11.27
C LEU A 202 -30.45 -18.53 10.76
N ASN A 203 -29.58 -19.39 11.30
CA ASN A 203 -29.71 -20.82 11.60
C ASN A 203 -29.81 -21.86 10.47
N GLY A 204 -29.08 -22.98 10.66
CA GLY A 204 -29.49 -24.27 10.11
C GLY A 204 -28.38 -25.31 9.94
N GLU A 205 -27.92 -25.91 11.04
CA GLU A 205 -27.16 -27.17 11.05
C GLU A 205 -27.87 -28.29 10.26
N HIS A 206 -27.16 -29.09 9.46
CA HIS A 206 -27.44 -30.53 9.34
C HIS A 206 -26.39 -31.34 8.56
N ARG A 207 -25.74 -32.29 9.27
CA ARG A 207 -25.43 -33.68 8.87
C ARG A 207 -24.42 -34.23 9.89
N GLY A 208 -24.56 -35.41 10.51
CA GLY A 208 -25.47 -36.53 10.34
C GLY A 208 -25.37 -37.47 11.55
N ARG A 209 -26.31 -38.40 11.60
CA ARG A 209 -26.78 -39.19 12.74
C ARG A 209 -26.12 -40.57 12.77
N GLU A 210 -25.59 -41.00 13.91
CA GLU A 210 -25.53 -42.41 14.30
C GLU A 210 -26.13 -42.58 15.69
N ARG A 211 -27.04 -43.56 15.81
CA ARG A 211 -27.70 -44.01 17.03
C ARG A 211 -27.03 -45.32 17.44
N GLU A 212 -26.76 -45.49 18.73
CA GLU A 212 -27.00 -46.77 19.40
C GLU A 212 -27.37 -46.52 20.88
N VAL A 213 -28.11 -47.46 21.45
CA VAL A 213 -29.03 -47.33 22.60
C VAL A 213 -28.61 -48.32 23.70
N ALA A 214 -29.03 -48.02 24.93
CA ALA A 214 -29.14 -48.87 26.12
C ALA A 214 -27.87 -48.96 26.99
N ALA A 215 -27.93 -48.90 28.33
CA ALA A 215 -29.04 -49.04 29.28
C ALA A 215 -28.81 -48.13 30.49
#